data_AF-A0A523EJ77-F1
#
_entry.id   AF-A0A523EJ77-F1
#
_cell.length_a   1.000
_cell.length_b   1.000
_cell.length_c   1.000
_cell.angle_alpha   90.00
_cell.angle_beta   90.00
_cell.angle_gamma   90.00
#
_symmetry.space_group_name_H-M   'P 1'
#
loop_
_entity.id
_entity.type
_entity.pdbx_description
1 polymer ?
#
loop_
_entity_poly.entity_id
_entity_poly.type
_entity_poly.pdbx_seq_one_letter_code
_entity_poly.pdbx_strand_id
1 'polypeptide(L)' 'MRRRAFLKAVSAAIMSRPRFRESPFTLGVASGEPTQTSIVLWTRLAPSPMEPGELDTQPSREVF' A
#
# COMPACT_ATOMS: atom_id res chain seq x y z
N MET A 1 22.89 -24.44 -12.83
CA MET A 1 22.78 -24.43 -11.35
C MET A 1 22.38 -23.04 -10.84
N ARG A 2 21.17 -22.52 -11.16
CA ARG A 2 20.70 -21.16 -10.79
C ARG A 2 19.21 -21.06 -10.39
N ARG A 3 18.52 -22.19 -10.25
CA ARG A 3 17.08 -22.23 -9.89
C ARG A 3 16.82 -22.04 -8.39
N ARG A 4 17.83 -22.25 -7.54
CA ARG A 4 17.70 -22.20 -6.07
C ARG A 4 17.84 -20.79 -5.47
N ALA A 5 18.43 -19.84 -6.19
CA ALA A 5 18.60 -18.46 -5.71
C ALA A 5 17.33 -17.62 -5.87
N PHE A 6 16.49 -17.96 -6.87
CA PHE A 6 15.27 -17.21 -7.19
C PHE A 6 14.20 -17.33 -6.09
N LEU A 7 13.99 -18.54 -5.54
CA LEU A 7 13.03 -18.74 -4.44
C LEU A 7 13.42 -18.00 -3.16
N LYS A 8 14.72 -17.86 -2.88
CA LYS A 8 15.21 -17.19 -1.65
C LYS A 8 14.93 -15.68 -1.69
N ALA A 9 15.05 -15.05 -2.86
CA ALA A 9 14.79 -13.62 -3.05
C ALA A 9 13.29 -13.28 -2.97
N VAL A 10 12.42 -14.14 -3.52
CA VAL A 10 10.96 -13.96 -3.44
C VAL A 10 10.45 -14.09 -2.01
N SER A 11 10.88 -15.13 -1.27
CA SER A 11 10.51 -15.28 0.15
C SER A 11 10.99 -14.12 1.03
N ALA A 12 12.19 -13.58 0.75
CA ALA A 12 12.73 -12.45 1.51
C ALA A 12 11.97 -11.13 1.26
N ALA A 13 11.51 -10.89 0.01
CA ALA A 13 10.71 -9.72 -0.32
C ALA A 13 9.33 -9.73 0.39
N ILE A 14 8.70 -10.90 0.48
CA ILE A 14 7.40 -11.10 1.16
C ILE A 14 7.52 -10.86 2.69
N MET A 15 8.66 -11.21 3.28
CA MET A 15 8.91 -10.98 4.72
C MET A 15 9.52 -9.60 5.03
N SER A 16 9.75 -8.77 4.02
CA SER A 16 10.33 -7.45 4.23
C SER A 16 9.31 -6.50 4.84
N ARG A 17 9.71 -5.79 5.89
CA ARG A 17 8.95 -4.65 6.42
C ARG A 17 9.31 -3.42 5.58
N PRO A 18 8.36 -2.83 4.82
CA PRO A 18 8.65 -1.63 4.06
C PRO A 18 9.11 -0.52 5.02
N ARG A 19 10.19 0.14 4.64
CA ARG A 19 10.73 1.29 5.37
C ARG A 19 10.33 2.56 4.65
N PHE A 20 9.63 3.43 5.35
CA PHE A 20 9.26 4.75 4.87
C PHE A 20 10.22 5.78 5.47
N ARG A 21 10.55 6.82 4.70
CA ARG A 21 11.37 7.94 5.20
C ARG A 21 10.63 8.74 6.27
N GLU A 22 9.32 8.85 6.12
CA GLU A 22 8.41 9.57 7.01
C GLU A 22 7.21 8.67 7.32
N SER A 23 6.34 9.09 8.25
CA SER A 23 5.13 8.34 8.55
C SER A 23 4.26 8.20 7.29
N PRO A 24 3.89 6.98 6.87
CA PRO A 24 3.05 6.81 5.68
C PRO A 24 1.57 7.15 5.94
N PHE A 25 1.18 7.37 7.21
CA PHE A 25 -0.18 7.68 7.64
C PHE A 25 -0.36 9.19 7.88
N THR A 26 0.08 10.01 6.91
CA THR A 26 0.01 11.48 7.00
C THR A 26 -1.41 12.03 7.04
N LEU A 27 -2.36 11.28 6.45
CA LEU A 27 -3.79 11.63 6.41
C LEU A 27 -4.58 11.09 7.62
N GLY A 28 -3.89 10.48 8.58
CA GLY A 28 -4.52 9.84 9.74
C GLY A 28 -5.13 8.47 9.45
N VAL A 29 -5.92 7.99 10.41
CA VAL A 29 -6.61 6.69 10.37
C VAL A 29 -8.09 6.94 10.63
N ALA A 30 -8.94 6.20 9.95
CA ALA A 30 -10.39 6.28 10.10
C ALA A 30 -11.00 4.89 10.35
N SER A 31 -12.23 4.90 10.84
CA SER A 31 -13.05 3.70 11.07
C SER A 31 -14.37 3.77 10.29
N GLY A 32 -14.96 2.62 9.99
CA GLY A 32 -16.20 2.49 9.23
C GLY A 32 -16.86 1.11 9.38
N GLU A 33 -18.02 0.95 8.74
CA GLU A 33 -18.76 -0.32 8.58
C GLU A 33 -18.83 -1.17 9.86
N PRO A 34 -19.47 -0.67 10.94
CA PRO A 34 -19.56 -1.40 12.19
C PRO A 34 -20.51 -2.60 12.08
N THR A 35 -20.15 -3.69 12.76
CA THR A 35 -21.04 -4.80 13.13
C THR A 35 -21.21 -4.84 14.64
N GLN A 36 -21.91 -5.84 15.18
CA GLN A 36 -22.04 -6.02 16.62
C GLN A 36 -20.72 -6.28 17.34
N THR A 37 -19.69 -6.80 16.65
CA THR A 37 -18.43 -7.24 17.26
C THR A 37 -17.18 -6.75 16.54
N SER A 38 -17.32 -6.01 15.44
CA SER A 38 -16.20 -5.56 14.63
C SER A 38 -16.44 -4.18 14.04
N ILE A 39 -15.34 -3.54 13.64
CA ILE A 39 -15.32 -2.33 12.83
C ILE A 39 -14.25 -2.49 11.76
N VAL A 40 -14.40 -1.81 10.63
CA VAL A 40 -13.35 -1.67 9.64
C VAL A 40 -12.46 -0.49 10.03
N LEU A 41 -11.14 -0.69 9.96
CA LEU A 41 -10.16 0.39 10.04
C LEU A 41 -9.52 0.58 8.67
N TRP A 42 -9.43 1.83 8.22
CA TRP A 42 -8.82 2.16 6.95
C TRP A 42 -7.88 3.35 7.07
N THR A 43 -6.86 3.35 6.21
CA THR A 43 -5.90 4.44 6.05
C THR A 43 -5.42 4.47 4.61
N ARG A 44 -5.11 5.67 4.10
CA ARG A 44 -4.43 5.84 2.81
C ARG A 44 -2.93 5.99 3.07
N LEU A 45 -2.08 5.27 2.31
CA LEU A 45 -0.64 5.45 2.34
C LEU A 45 -0.25 6.62 1.42
N ALA A 46 0.05 7.77 2.00
CA ALA A 46 0.38 8.99 1.25
C ALA A 46 1.51 9.78 1.92
N PRO A 47 2.77 9.29 1.90
CA PRO A 47 3.90 9.99 2.53
C PRO A 47 4.05 11.45 2.06
N SER A 48 3.73 11.73 0.79
CA SER A 48 3.65 13.07 0.22
C SER A 48 2.21 13.32 -0.28
N PRO A 49 1.29 13.83 0.55
CA PRO A 49 -0.14 13.88 0.21
C PRO A 49 -0.49 14.86 -0.91
N MET A 50 0.40 15.82 -1.18
CA MET A 50 0.24 16.79 -2.27
C MET A 50 0.72 16.25 -3.62
N GLU A 51 1.49 15.16 -3.62
CA GLU A 51 1.93 14.51 -4.85
C GLU A 51 0.84 13.54 -5.33
N PRO A 52 0.55 13.52 -6.64
CA PRO A 52 -0.23 12.46 -7.24
C PRO A 52 0.39 11.10 -6.88
N GLY A 53 -0.42 10.17 -6.37
CA GLY A 53 0.06 8.83 -6.05
C GLY A 53 -0.03 7.94 -7.27
N GLU A 54 1.06 7.28 -7.66
CA GLU A 54 1.29 6.38 -8.83
C GLU A 54 0.08 5.75 -9.56
N LEU A 55 -1.03 5.45 -8.87
CA LEU A 55 -2.30 5.01 -9.48
C LEU A 55 -3.06 6.12 -10.24
N ASP A 56 -2.81 7.40 -9.96
CA ASP A 56 -3.47 8.53 -10.61
C ASP A 56 -2.77 9.00 -11.90
N THR A 57 -1.56 8.51 -12.15
CA THR A 57 -0.83 8.73 -13.41
C THR A 57 -1.37 7.87 -14.57
N GLN A 58 -2.31 6.95 -14.31
CA GLN A 58 -2.93 6.21 -15.40
C GLN A 58 -3.84 7.18 -16.18
N PRO A 59 -3.58 7.42 -17.49
CA PRO A 59 -4.43 8.30 -18.27
C PRO A 59 -5.85 7.76 -18.15
N SER A 60 -6.77 8.62 -17.71
CA SER A 60 -8.20 8.34 -17.67
C SER A 60 -8.56 7.68 -18.98
N ARG A 61 -8.76 6.37 -18.95
CA ARG A 61 -9.14 5.60 -20.12
C ARG A 61 -10.45 6.23 -20.57
N GLU A 62 -10.41 7.06 -21.61
CA GLU A 62 -11.60 7.63 -22.22
C GLU A 62 -12.45 6.43 -22.65
N VAL A 63 -13.50 6.16 -21.87
CA VAL A 63 -14.54 5.24 -22.25
C VAL A 63 -15.56 6.10 -22.99
N PHE A 64 -15.49 6.01 -24.32
CA PHE A 64 -16.52 6.54 -25.22
C PHE A 64 -17.88 5.89 -24.93
#